data_AF-A0A1G7ZEQ4-F1
#
_entry.id   AF-A0A1G7ZEQ4-F1
#
_cell.length_a   1.000
_cell.length_b   1.000
_cell.length_c   1.000
_cell.angle_alpha   90.00
_cell.angle_beta   90.00
_cell.angle_gamma   90.00
#
_symmetry.space_group_name_H-M   'P 1'
#
loop_
_entity.id
_entity.type
_entity.pdbx_description
1 polymer ?
#
loop_
_entity_poly.entity_id
_entity_poly.type
_entity_poly.pdbx_seq_one_letter_code
_entity_poly.pdbx_strand_id
1 'polypeptide(L)'
;MGITVIGITHPGHAGELPGGTNVLVLADDGTYAEQFLETDFRAHQLLVRAHGRGSAFFGVADLAREWGADRVLFGDLREGAPDVATGEGPVLVLASPGLIAFNASFGEHLAQWPRPASAYGDGLVTWLVRSSAAAGLPVVRGLADRTPLRTDGPGSLRKLTA
;
A
#
# COMPACT_ATOMS: atom_id res chain seq x y z
N MET A 1 -15.64 9.82 -4.19
CA MET A 1 -14.76 9.02 -3.30
C MET A 1 -14.45 7.73 -4.05
N GLY A 2 -13.17 7.35 -4.05
CA GLY A 2 -12.65 6.24 -4.83
C GLY A 2 -12.77 4.87 -4.16
N ILE A 3 -12.46 3.80 -4.90
CA ILE A 3 -12.39 2.43 -4.39
C ILE A 3 -11.02 2.22 -3.74
N THR A 4 -11.03 1.79 -2.47
CA THR A 4 -9.82 1.38 -1.74
C THR A 4 -9.80 -0.13 -1.64
N VAL A 5 -8.74 -0.76 -2.15
CA VAL A 5 -8.52 -2.19 -1.97
C VAL A 5 -7.52 -2.43 -0.87
N ILE A 6 -7.89 -3.29 0.08
CA ILE A 6 -7.11 -3.58 1.27
C ILE A 6 -6.76 -5.06 1.24
N GLY A 7 -5.48 -5.38 1.20
CA GLY A 7 -4.96 -6.74 1.25
C GLY A 7 -4.36 -7.07 2.61
N ILE A 8 -4.86 -8.12 3.26
CA ILE A 8 -4.29 -8.60 4.54
C ILE A 8 -4.00 -10.09 4.48
N THR A 9 -2.96 -10.53 5.18
CA THR A 9 -2.57 -11.95 5.27
C THR A 9 -2.89 -12.59 6.62
N HIS A 10 -3.44 -11.82 7.55
CA HIS A 10 -3.88 -12.29 8.86
C HIS A 10 -5.10 -11.47 9.29
N PRO A 11 -6.15 -12.05 9.89
CA PRO A 11 -7.35 -11.33 10.32
C PRO A 11 -7.03 -10.15 11.24
N GLY A 12 -6.17 -10.40 12.23
CA GLY A 12 -5.68 -9.38 13.15
C GLY A 12 -4.86 -8.25 12.52
N HIS A 13 -4.54 -8.27 11.22
CA HIS A 13 -3.93 -7.14 10.53
C HIS A 13 -4.94 -6.08 10.10
N ALA A 14 -6.24 -6.41 10.08
CA ALA A 14 -7.27 -5.40 9.84
C ALA A 14 -7.37 -4.49 11.07
N GLY A 15 -6.86 -3.26 10.97
CA GLY A 15 -7.22 -2.19 11.89
C GLY A 15 -8.51 -1.51 11.46
N GLU A 16 -8.65 -0.23 11.84
CA GLU A 16 -9.78 0.59 11.39
C GLU A 16 -9.71 0.79 9.86
N LEU A 17 -10.81 0.45 9.19
CA LEU A 17 -10.92 0.64 7.75
C LEU A 17 -11.12 2.13 7.43
N PRO A 18 -10.44 2.65 6.40
CA PRO A 18 -10.57 4.04 6.02
C PRO A 18 -11.99 4.35 5.52
N GLY A 19 -12.42 5.61 5.56
CA GLY A 19 -13.73 5.99 5.01
C GLY A 19 -13.83 5.79 3.48
N GLY A 20 -15.03 5.47 2.98
CA GLY A 20 -15.32 5.29 1.55
C GLY A 20 -15.70 3.85 1.17
N THR A 21 -15.65 3.53 -0.13
CA THR A 21 -15.89 2.16 -0.63
C THR A 21 -14.61 1.35 -0.44
N ASN A 22 -14.66 0.38 0.47
CA ASN A 22 -13.54 -0.52 0.73
C ASN A 22 -13.86 -1.93 0.26
N VAL A 23 -12.90 -2.55 -0.41
CA VAL A 23 -12.89 -3.99 -0.69
C VAL A 23 -11.72 -4.60 0.03
N LEU A 24 -12.01 -5.59 0.88
CA LEU A 24 -11.03 -6.32 1.65
C LEU A 24 -10.72 -7.64 0.93
N VAL A 25 -9.50 -7.78 0.46
CA VAL A 25 -8.97 -9.01 -0.13
C VAL A 25 -8.13 -9.73 0.91
N LEU A 26 -8.60 -10.89 1.31
CA LEU A 26 -7.98 -11.73 2.32
C LEU A 26 -7.05 -12.69 1.60
N ALA A 27 -5.75 -12.58 1.82
CA ALA A 27 -4.80 -13.53 1.29
C ALA A 27 -4.52 -14.60 2.35
N ASP A 28 -4.84 -15.85 2.05
CA ASP A 28 -4.69 -16.95 2.99
C ASP A 28 -3.91 -18.09 2.35
N ASP A 29 -2.87 -18.55 3.03
CA ASP A 29 -2.10 -19.73 2.64
C ASP A 29 -2.71 -21.04 3.20
N GLY A 30 -3.80 -20.93 3.97
CA GLY A 30 -4.41 -22.06 4.68
C GLY A 30 -4.40 -21.89 6.19
N THR A 31 -3.46 -21.10 6.71
CA THR A 31 -3.20 -21.02 8.15
C THR A 31 -4.30 -20.31 8.92
N TYR A 32 -4.98 -19.33 8.31
CA TYR A 32 -5.94 -18.47 9.00
C TYR A 32 -7.33 -18.48 8.36
N ALA A 33 -7.61 -19.46 7.50
CA ALA A 33 -8.87 -19.59 6.76
C ALA A 33 -10.11 -19.44 7.65
N GLU A 34 -10.17 -20.21 8.73
CA GLU A 34 -11.32 -20.24 9.64
C GLU A 34 -11.49 -18.89 10.33
N GLN A 35 -10.40 -18.33 10.87
CA GLN A 35 -10.43 -17.03 11.54
C GLN A 35 -10.86 -15.90 10.59
N PHE A 36 -10.48 -15.95 9.32
CA PHE A 36 -10.93 -15.00 8.31
C PHE A 36 -12.44 -15.05 8.09
N LEU A 37 -13.02 -16.25 8.02
CA LEU A 37 -14.45 -16.45 7.81
C LEU A 37 -15.29 -16.05 9.03
N GLU A 38 -14.72 -16.16 10.23
CA GLU A 38 -15.39 -15.80 11.48
C GLU A 38 -15.32 -14.30 11.80
N THR A 39 -14.43 -13.55 11.14
CA THR A 39 -14.23 -12.13 11.45
C THR A 39 -15.15 -11.23 10.61
N ASP A 40 -16.01 -10.47 11.27
CA ASP A 40 -16.85 -9.45 10.62
C ASP A 40 -16.08 -8.13 10.43
N PHE A 41 -15.48 -7.97 9.25
CA PHE A 41 -14.74 -6.75 8.89
C PHE A 41 -15.60 -5.58 8.40
N ARG A 42 -16.94 -5.70 8.35
CA ARG A 42 -17.85 -4.63 7.88
C ARG A 42 -17.48 -4.05 6.49
N ALA A 43 -16.91 -4.87 5.60
CA ALA A 43 -16.50 -4.50 4.24
C ALA A 43 -16.92 -5.57 3.22
N HIS A 44 -16.77 -5.28 1.93
CA HIS A 44 -16.89 -6.30 0.89
C HIS A 44 -15.65 -7.19 0.93
N GLN A 45 -15.81 -8.48 1.25
CA GLN A 45 -14.70 -9.40 1.45
C GLN A 45 -14.53 -10.36 0.27
N LEU A 46 -13.29 -10.65 -0.12
CA LEU A 46 -12.93 -11.70 -1.06
C LEU A 46 -11.71 -12.47 -0.53
N LEU A 47 -11.80 -13.79 -0.43
CA LEU A 47 -10.68 -14.65 -0.04
C LEU A 47 -9.92 -15.13 -1.28
N VAL A 48 -8.62 -14.86 -1.34
CA VAL A 48 -7.68 -15.32 -2.36
C VAL A 48 -6.67 -16.26 -1.72
N ARG A 49 -6.50 -17.45 -2.30
CA ARG A 49 -5.47 -18.40 -1.87
C ARG A 49 -4.15 -18.02 -2.49
N ALA A 50 -3.14 -17.77 -1.67
CA ALA A 50 -1.82 -17.39 -2.14
C ALA A 50 -0.73 -18.07 -1.31
N HIS A 51 0.38 -18.45 -1.93
CA HIS A 51 1.53 -19.02 -1.23
C HIS A 51 2.60 -17.95 -1.08
N GLY A 52 2.74 -17.44 0.14
CA GLY A 52 3.70 -16.40 0.49
C GLY A 52 3.19 -14.98 0.25
N ARG A 53 3.87 -14.03 0.91
CA ARG A 53 3.49 -12.62 0.95
C ARG A 53 3.54 -11.93 -0.41
N GLY A 54 4.51 -12.26 -1.26
CA GLY A 54 4.62 -11.69 -2.60
C GLY A 54 3.48 -12.12 -3.51
N SER A 55 3.15 -13.42 -3.52
CA SER A 55 1.99 -13.95 -4.24
C SER A 55 0.69 -13.29 -3.79
N ALA A 56 0.52 -13.14 -2.47
CA ALA A 56 -0.61 -12.44 -1.88
C ALA A 56 -0.69 -10.98 -2.36
N PHE A 57 0.43 -10.26 -2.30
CA PHE A 57 0.51 -8.87 -2.75
C PHE A 57 0.12 -8.72 -4.22
N PHE A 58 0.68 -9.56 -5.10
CA PHE A 58 0.38 -9.48 -6.53
C PHE A 58 -1.07 -9.84 -6.84
N GLY A 59 -1.63 -10.86 -6.18
CA GLY A 59 -3.05 -11.19 -6.33
C GLY A 59 -3.96 -10.02 -5.93
N VAL A 60 -3.65 -9.34 -4.83
CA VAL A 60 -4.37 -8.13 -4.40
C VAL A 60 -4.18 -6.98 -5.40
N ALA A 61 -2.95 -6.74 -5.85
CA ALA A 61 -2.65 -5.66 -6.79
C ALA A 61 -3.33 -5.86 -8.15
N ASP A 62 -3.37 -7.10 -8.65
CA ASP A 62 -4.01 -7.43 -9.93
C ASP A 62 -5.53 -7.25 -9.83
N LEU A 63 -6.17 -7.74 -8.76
CA LEU A 63 -7.59 -7.51 -8.49
C LEU A 63 -7.93 -6.03 -8.33
N ALA A 64 -7.08 -5.28 -7.61
CA ALA A 64 -7.29 -3.86 -7.42
C ALA A 64 -7.29 -3.10 -8.75
N ARG A 65 -6.39 -3.45 -9.66
CA ARG A 65 -6.36 -2.89 -11.02
C ARG A 65 -7.62 -3.26 -11.80
N GLU A 66 -8.06 -4.52 -11.74
CA GLU A 66 -9.28 -4.99 -12.41
C GLU A 66 -10.53 -4.25 -11.93
N TRP A 67 -10.59 -3.89 -10.64
CA TRP A 67 -11.70 -3.14 -10.07
C TRP A 67 -11.56 -1.62 -10.20
N GLY A 68 -10.48 -1.13 -10.81
CA GLY A 68 -10.23 0.31 -10.94
C GLY A 68 -10.02 1.00 -9.59
N ALA A 69 -9.34 0.33 -8.66
CA ALA A 69 -9.05 0.88 -7.35
C ALA A 69 -8.14 2.12 -7.46
N ASP A 70 -8.53 3.20 -6.79
CA ASP A 70 -7.74 4.43 -6.74
C ASP A 70 -6.47 4.25 -5.90
N ARG A 71 -6.55 3.37 -4.89
CA ARG A 71 -5.44 3.06 -3.99
C ARG A 71 -5.51 1.64 -3.46
N VAL A 72 -4.35 1.10 -3.16
CA VAL A 72 -4.14 -0.21 -2.57
C VAL A 72 -3.35 -0.07 -1.27
N LEU A 73 -3.81 -0.75 -0.23
CA LEU A 73 -3.12 -0.92 1.05
C LEU A 73 -2.89 -2.41 1.27
N PHE A 74 -1.67 -2.85 1.52
CA PHE A 74 -1.35 -4.27 1.70
C PHE A 74 -0.43 -4.48 2.91
N GLY A 75 -0.81 -5.38 3.82
CA GLY A 75 0.00 -5.80 4.94
C GLY A 75 -0.65 -5.54 6.29
N ASP A 76 0.15 -5.11 7.27
CA ASP A 76 -0.32 -4.84 8.63
C ASP A 76 -0.91 -3.42 8.74
N LEU A 77 -2.19 -3.34 9.09
CA LEU A 77 -2.95 -2.11 9.24
C LEU A 77 -3.47 -1.92 10.67
N ARG A 78 -2.95 -2.68 11.66
CA ARG A 78 -3.40 -2.61 13.07
C ARG A 78 -3.35 -1.20 13.66
N GLU A 79 -2.36 -0.42 13.28
CA GLU A 79 -2.19 0.97 13.72
C GLU A 79 -3.00 1.97 12.88
N GLY A 80 -3.90 1.48 12.03
CA GLY A 80 -4.75 2.25 11.13
C GLY A 80 -4.23 2.27 9.70
N ALA A 81 -5.16 2.44 8.76
CA ALA A 81 -4.86 2.73 7.37
C ALA A 81 -4.42 4.19 7.22
N PRO A 82 -3.15 4.48 6.93
CA PRO A 82 -2.74 5.85 6.78
C PRO A 82 -3.36 6.47 5.53
N ASP A 83 -3.61 7.77 5.57
CA ASP A 83 -4.03 8.53 4.39
C ASP A 83 -2.83 8.75 3.46
N VAL A 84 -2.30 7.65 2.92
CA VAL A 84 -1.11 7.60 2.08
C VAL A 84 -1.46 7.20 0.66
N ALA A 85 -0.51 7.40 -0.24
CA ALA A 85 -0.69 7.16 -1.67
C ALA A 85 -1.89 7.93 -2.25
N THR A 86 -2.05 9.18 -1.82
CA THR A 86 -2.98 10.15 -2.39
C THR A 86 -2.18 11.14 -3.23
N GLY A 87 -2.57 11.36 -4.49
CA GLY A 87 -1.86 12.24 -5.41
C GLY A 87 -2.03 11.85 -6.88
N GLU A 88 -1.78 12.80 -7.79
CA GLU A 88 -1.91 12.60 -9.24
C GLU A 88 -0.75 11.79 -9.85
N GLY A 89 0.45 11.90 -9.27
CA GLY A 89 1.64 11.15 -9.72
C GLY A 89 1.76 9.76 -9.09
N PRO A 90 2.61 8.88 -9.61
CA PRO A 90 2.82 7.54 -9.05
C PRO A 90 3.45 7.62 -7.66
N VAL A 91 2.80 7.00 -6.68
CA VAL A 91 3.27 6.96 -5.29
C VAL A 91 3.33 5.52 -4.80
N LEU A 92 4.50 5.13 -4.27
CA LEU A 92 4.68 3.92 -3.45
C LEU A 92 5.13 4.32 -2.04
N VAL A 93 4.44 3.78 -1.04
CA VAL A 93 4.78 3.94 0.37
C VAL A 93 5.11 2.57 0.97
N LEU A 94 6.26 2.48 1.62
CA LEU A 94 6.73 1.32 2.35
C LEU A 94 6.88 1.70 3.82
N ALA A 95 5.93 1.27 4.64
CA ALA A 95 5.87 1.57 6.06
C ALA A 95 6.17 0.33 6.91
N SER A 96 6.67 0.57 8.11
CA SER A 96 6.97 -0.48 9.09
C SER A 96 5.80 -0.62 10.08
N PRO A 97 5.44 -1.84 10.52
CA PRO A 97 5.99 -3.12 10.07
C PRO A 97 5.26 -3.66 8.82
N GLY A 98 5.90 -3.56 7.65
CA GLY A 98 5.47 -4.27 6.45
C GLY A 98 4.10 -3.83 5.90
N LEU A 99 3.80 -2.54 5.91
CA LEU A 99 2.71 -1.97 5.12
C LEU A 99 3.26 -1.53 3.75
N ILE A 100 2.56 -1.88 2.69
CA ILE A 100 2.81 -1.43 1.32
C ILE A 100 1.55 -0.70 0.85
N ALA A 101 1.68 0.55 0.43
CA ALA A 101 0.58 1.32 -0.10
C ALA A 101 0.95 1.99 -1.42
N PHE A 102 0.04 2.00 -2.38
CA PHE A 102 0.27 2.66 -3.66
C PHE A 102 -1.03 3.12 -4.32
N ASN A 103 -0.94 4.09 -5.22
CA ASN A 103 -2.09 4.61 -5.97
C ASN A 103 -2.22 3.96 -7.34
N ALA A 104 -3.36 4.16 -8.00
CA ALA A 104 -3.63 3.63 -9.33
C ALA A 104 -2.49 3.93 -10.33
N SER A 105 -1.96 5.16 -10.34
CA SER A 105 -0.86 5.55 -11.23
C SER A 105 0.39 4.69 -11.02
N PHE A 106 0.78 4.41 -9.77
CA PHE A 106 1.87 3.47 -9.51
C PHE A 106 1.51 2.03 -9.90
N GLY A 107 0.25 1.62 -9.71
CA GLY A 107 -0.26 0.32 -10.12
C GLY A 107 -0.09 0.04 -11.62
N GLU A 108 -0.27 1.05 -12.46
CA GLU A 108 -0.05 0.94 -13.91
C GLU A 108 1.42 0.66 -14.27
N HIS A 109 2.36 1.30 -13.57
CA HIS A 109 3.79 0.99 -13.74
C HIS A 109 4.13 -0.41 -13.22
N LEU A 110 3.61 -0.77 -12.05
CA LEU A 110 3.81 -2.07 -11.41
C LEU A 110 3.37 -3.23 -12.33
N ALA A 111 2.26 -3.06 -13.06
CA ALA A 111 1.72 -4.07 -13.97
C ALA A 111 2.64 -4.35 -15.18
N GLN A 112 3.51 -3.41 -15.55
CA GLN A 112 4.41 -3.53 -16.70
C GLN A 112 5.75 -4.18 -16.33
N TRP A 113 6.09 -4.27 -15.05
CA TRP A 113 7.39 -4.78 -14.63
C TRP A 113 7.43 -6.31 -14.59
N PRO A 114 8.48 -6.93 -15.17
CA PRO A 114 8.70 -8.36 -15.01
C PRO A 114 8.81 -8.75 -13.53
N ARG A 115 8.02 -9.75 -13.12
CA ARG A 115 7.98 -10.27 -11.75
C ARG A 115 8.87 -11.52 -11.63
N PRO A 116 10.10 -11.40 -11.09
CA PRO A 116 10.96 -12.56 -10.90
C PRO A 116 10.39 -13.47 -9.80
N ALA A 117 10.75 -14.76 -9.82
CA ALA A 117 10.31 -15.74 -8.81
C ALA A 117 10.57 -15.27 -7.36
N SER A 118 11.68 -14.56 -7.12
CA SER A 118 12.03 -14.02 -5.80
C SER A 118 11.04 -12.98 -5.27
N ALA A 119 10.32 -12.27 -6.15
CA ALA A 119 9.33 -11.26 -5.75
C ALA A 119 8.05 -11.88 -5.20
N TYR A 120 7.76 -13.15 -5.49
CA TYR A 120 6.57 -13.86 -4.99
C TYR A 120 6.74 -14.36 -3.54
N GLY A 121 7.99 -14.44 -3.04
CA GLY A 121 8.31 -14.75 -1.65
C GLY A 121 8.73 -13.50 -0.87
N ASP A 122 9.81 -13.64 -0.09
CA ASP A 122 10.32 -12.58 0.79
C ASP A 122 11.05 -11.45 0.05
N GLY A 123 11.37 -11.64 -1.25
CA GLY A 123 12.05 -10.66 -2.07
C GLY A 123 11.18 -9.49 -2.55
N LEU A 124 9.87 -9.50 -2.24
CA LEU A 124 8.90 -8.51 -2.73
C LEU A 124 9.36 -7.05 -2.52
N VAL A 125 9.70 -6.69 -1.28
CA VAL A 125 10.03 -5.30 -0.93
C VAL A 125 11.32 -4.86 -1.63
N THR A 126 12.33 -5.71 -1.63
CA THR A 126 13.59 -5.45 -2.34
C THR A 126 13.35 -5.26 -3.84
N TRP A 127 12.49 -6.08 -4.44
CA TRP A 127 12.12 -5.95 -5.84
C TRP A 127 11.38 -4.63 -6.11
N LEU A 128 10.35 -4.29 -5.34
CA LEU A 128 9.61 -3.03 -5.48
C LEU A 128 10.53 -1.80 -5.44
N VAL A 129 11.46 -1.77 -4.49
CA VAL A 129 12.42 -0.67 -4.34
C VAL A 129 13.34 -0.57 -5.56
N ARG A 130 13.89 -1.69 -6.01
CA ARG A 130 14.80 -1.72 -7.17
C ARG A 130 14.11 -1.35 -8.47
N SER A 131 12.90 -1.86 -8.69
CA SER A 131 12.10 -1.56 -9.88
C SER A 131 11.68 -0.10 -9.91
N SER A 132 11.25 0.45 -8.77
CA SER A 132 10.92 1.88 -8.66
C SER A 132 12.14 2.76 -8.95
N ALA A 133 13.31 2.43 -8.39
CA ALA A 133 14.54 3.17 -8.64
C ALA A 133 14.96 3.12 -10.12
N ALA A 134 14.86 1.94 -10.75
CA ALA A 134 15.16 1.78 -12.17
C ALA A 134 14.20 2.58 -13.08
N ALA A 135 12.95 2.77 -12.65
CA ALA A 135 11.93 3.54 -13.35
C ALA A 135 11.92 5.04 -12.97
N GLY A 136 12.79 5.49 -12.06
CA GLY A 136 12.81 6.87 -11.57
C GLY A 136 11.58 7.27 -10.74
N LEU A 137 10.86 6.29 -10.16
CA LEU A 137 9.66 6.52 -9.38
C LEU A 137 9.97 6.74 -7.89
N PRO A 138 9.27 7.68 -7.22
CA PRO A 138 9.51 7.96 -5.81
C PRO A 138 9.02 6.82 -4.91
N VAL A 139 9.80 6.53 -3.87
CA VAL A 139 9.44 5.58 -2.81
C VAL A 139 9.53 6.29 -1.47
N VAL A 140 8.39 6.42 -0.79
CA VAL A 140 8.32 7.00 0.55
C VAL A 140 8.53 5.88 1.57
N ARG A 141 9.46 6.07 2.51
CA ARG A 141 9.73 5.13 3.59
C ARG A 141 9.30 5.70 4.93
N GLY A 142 8.57 4.91 5.71
CA GLY A 142 8.08 5.32 7.03
C GLY A 142 6.81 6.15 6.97
N LEU A 143 6.03 6.06 8.05
CA LEU A 143 4.79 6.81 8.28
C LEU A 143 5.04 8.22 8.84
N ALA A 144 6.24 8.47 9.39
CA ALA A 144 6.57 9.68 10.13
C ALA A 144 6.96 10.88 9.26
N ASP A 145 7.26 10.69 7.97
CA ASP A 145 7.93 11.71 7.16
C ASP A 145 6.99 12.43 6.17
N ARG A 146 5.87 12.93 6.70
CA ARG A 146 5.00 13.88 6.01
C ARG A 146 5.02 15.25 6.68
N THR A 147 6.21 15.85 6.75
CA THR A 147 6.28 17.31 6.67
C THR A 147 6.50 17.66 5.20
N PRO A 148 5.56 18.32 4.50
CA PRO A 148 5.89 18.89 3.22
C PRO A 148 7.02 19.91 3.44
N LEU A 149 8.18 19.65 2.84
CA LEU A 149 9.23 20.65 2.67
C LEU A 149 8.62 21.78 1.84
N ARG A 150 8.06 22.76 2.55
CA ARG A 150 7.59 24.02 2.01
C ARG A 150 8.81 24.70 1.38
N THR A 151 8.89 24.65 0.06
CA THR A 151 9.82 25.47 -0.73
C THR A 151 9.29 26.90 -0.74
N ASP A 152 9.44 27.61 0.37
CA ASP A 152 9.36 29.07 0.39
C ASP A 152 10.73 29.63 0.74
N GLY A 153 11.46 30.02 -0.28
CA GLY A 153 12.35 31.17 -0.20
C GLY A 153 12.01 32.12 -1.37
N PRO A 154 12.42 33.39 -1.34
CA PRO A 154 13.20 34.09 -0.31
C PRO A 154 12.59 35.44 0.14
N GLY A 155 13.10 36.01 1.23
CA GLY A 155 13.10 37.49 1.39
C GLY A 155 12.42 38.04 2.64
N SER A 156 13.21 38.35 3.66
CA SER A 156 13.47 39.75 4.08
C SER A 156 14.13 39.81 5.44
N LEU A 157 15.38 40.28 5.43
CA LEU A 157 16.03 40.93 6.57
C LEU A 157 15.08 41.97 7.19
N ARG A 158 14.77 41.82 8.48
CA ARG A 158 14.39 42.95 9.32
C ARG A 158 15.39 43.12 10.45
N LYS A 159 15.98 44.32 10.44
CA LYS A 159 16.89 44.92 11.41
C LYS A 159 16.31 44.79 12.83
N LEU A 160 17.11 44.26 13.74
CA LEU A 160 16.96 44.51 15.18
C LEU A 160 17.65 45.83 15.49
N THR A 161 16.85 46.87 15.73
CA THR A 161 17.27 48.05 16.49
C THR A 161 17.19 47.73 17.97
N ALA A 162 18.30 47.90 18.67
CA ALA A 162 18.38 48.30 20.07
C ALA A 162 19.48 49.37 20.16
#